data_AF-A0A831RNE0-F1
#
_entry.id   AF-A0A831RNE0-F1
#
_cell.length_a   1.000
_cell.length_b   1.000
_cell.length_c   1.000
_cell.angle_alpha   90.00
_cell.angle_beta   90.00
_cell.angle_gamma   90.00
#
_symmetry.space_group_name_H-M   'P 1'
#
loop_
_entity.id
_entity.type
_entity.pdbx_description
1 polymer ?
#
loop_
_entity_poly.entity_id
_entity_poly.type
_entity_poly.pdbx_seq_one_letter_code
_entity_poly.pdbx_strand_id
1 'polypeptide(L)'
;MKQQFAGLIDAVDQCAERLHELNERYPLLASPASLAGVLSWRRRRVQHRLRRQVPPADLSDGPDIRALALDLLQHNGLEDVLDTLLDRHGIDLSLPKLIHLVGKEAYIGALKREAAQLLANAISYEQIANLWNDLDRPALGGPSWSPRSVSVLAS
;
A
#
# COMPACT_ATOMS: atom_id res chain seq x y z
N MET A 1 14.12 11.51 -24.03
CA MET A 1 13.39 12.18 -22.92
C MET A 1 12.96 11.26 -21.78
N LYS A 2 12.37 10.07 -22.02
CA LYS A 2 11.93 9.17 -20.92
C LYS A 2 13.06 8.67 -19.99
N GLN A 3 14.27 8.44 -20.51
CA GLN A 3 15.42 7.96 -19.71
C GLN A 3 15.99 9.00 -18.73
N GLN A 4 15.98 10.30 -19.08
CA GLN A 4 16.48 11.36 -18.20
C GLN A 4 15.60 11.55 -16.96
N PHE A 5 14.28 11.32 -17.07
CA PHE A 5 13.35 11.40 -15.95
C PHE A 5 13.43 10.19 -15.00
N ALA A 6 13.92 9.04 -15.45
CA ALA A 6 14.12 7.88 -14.59
C ALA A 6 15.31 8.11 -13.64
N GLY A 7 16.46 8.51 -14.21
CA GLY A 7 17.65 8.80 -13.40
C GLY A 7 17.47 9.94 -12.40
N LEU A 8 16.63 10.94 -12.72
CA LEU A 8 16.32 12.01 -11.78
C LEU A 8 15.50 11.53 -10.58
N ILE A 9 14.58 10.59 -10.78
CA ILE A 9 13.79 10.01 -9.67
C ILE A 9 14.70 9.15 -8.78
N ASP A 10 15.57 8.34 -9.38
CA ASP A 10 16.51 7.51 -8.63
C ASP A 10 17.48 8.37 -7.80
N ALA A 11 17.93 9.50 -8.34
CA ALA A 11 18.76 10.45 -7.60
C ALA A 11 18.02 11.09 -6.42
N VAL A 12 16.76 11.48 -6.60
CA VAL A 12 15.95 12.04 -5.50
C VAL A 12 15.63 10.97 -4.45
N ASP A 13 15.43 9.71 -4.85
CA ASP A 13 15.27 8.59 -3.94
C ASP A 13 16.51 8.36 -3.08
N GLN A 14 17.70 8.36 -3.67
CA GLN A 14 18.96 8.23 -2.92
C GLN A 14 19.17 9.40 -1.95
N CYS A 15 18.77 10.63 -2.33
CA CYS A 15 18.81 11.78 -1.44
C CYS A 15 17.83 11.63 -0.26
N ALA A 16 16.62 11.13 -0.50
CA ALA A 16 15.62 10.92 0.54
C ALA A 16 16.06 9.85 1.56
N GLU A 17 16.66 8.75 1.09
CA GLU A 17 17.19 7.70 1.98
C GLU A 17 18.39 8.22 2.80
N ARG A 18 19.34 8.92 2.18
CA ARG A 18 20.45 9.55 2.93
C ARG A 18 19.98 10.55 3.98
N LEU A 19 18.96 11.34 3.66
CA LEU A 19 18.40 12.31 4.60
C LEU A 19 17.64 11.62 5.75
N HIS A 20 17.02 10.47 5.47
CA HIS A 20 16.42 9.62 6.49
C HIS A 20 17.48 9.03 7.43
N GLU A 21 18.55 8.45 6.90
CA GLU A 21 19.68 7.92 7.69
C GLU A 21 20.30 8.99 8.58
N LEU A 22 20.45 10.22 8.06
CA LEU A 22 20.96 11.36 8.85
C LEU A 22 20.02 11.75 9.98
N ASN A 23 18.71 11.75 9.74
CA ASN A 23 17.71 12.05 10.76
C ASN A 23 17.69 10.98 11.87
N GLU A 24 17.87 9.70 11.53
CA GLU A 24 17.95 8.63 12.52
C GLU A 24 19.25 8.65 13.31
N ARG A 25 20.38 8.93 12.62
CA ARG A 25 21.71 8.91 13.24
C ARG A 25 21.98 10.14 14.10
N TYR A 26 21.35 11.27 13.78
CA TYR A 26 21.50 12.53 14.52
C TYR A 26 20.13 13.15 14.82
N PRO A 27 19.35 12.56 15.75
CA PRO A 27 17.98 13.02 16.03
C PRO A 27 17.92 14.45 16.57
N LEU A 28 19.00 14.93 17.21
CA LEU A 28 19.13 16.32 17.68
C LEU A 28 19.30 17.35 16.54
N LEU A 29 19.68 16.90 15.35
CA LEU A 29 19.83 17.72 14.15
C LEU A 29 18.65 17.55 13.18
N ALA A 30 17.77 16.58 13.44
CA ALA A 30 16.57 16.36 12.66
C ALA A 30 15.59 17.52 12.89
N SER A 31 15.36 18.31 11.83
CA SER A 31 14.34 19.37 11.86
C SER A 31 12.98 18.80 11.49
N PRO A 32 11.87 19.37 12.01
CA PRO A 32 10.52 19.00 11.59
C PRO A 32 10.32 19.06 10.07
N ALA A 33 10.99 20.01 9.40
CA ALA A 33 10.97 20.15 7.94
C ALA A 33 11.67 18.98 7.23
N SER A 34 12.83 18.53 7.74
CA SER A 34 13.57 17.40 7.16
C SER A 34 12.82 16.08 7.26
N LEU A 35 12.18 15.81 8.40
CA LEU A 35 11.35 14.63 8.63
C LEU A 35 10.10 14.66 7.72
N ALA A 36 9.40 15.81 7.68
CA ALA A 36 8.24 15.99 6.82
C ALA A 36 8.61 15.84 5.33
N GLY A 37 9.80 16.28 4.92
CA GLY A 37 10.31 16.13 3.55
C GLY A 37 10.48 14.67 3.12
N VAL A 38 11.15 13.84 3.94
CA VAL A 38 11.33 12.40 3.69
C VAL A 38 9.97 11.70 3.61
N LEU A 39 9.09 11.95 4.58
CA LEU A 39 7.77 11.34 4.64
C LEU A 39 6.89 11.76 3.46
N SER A 40 6.98 13.03 3.03
CA SER A 40 6.24 13.53 1.86
C SER A 40 6.75 12.93 0.56
N TRP A 41 8.07 12.74 0.43
CA TRP A 41 8.66 12.08 -0.72
C TRP A 41 8.26 10.60 -0.80
N ARG A 42 8.39 9.84 0.29
CA ARG A 42 7.93 8.43 0.37
C ARG A 42 6.45 8.30 -0.01
N ARG A 43 5.59 9.17 0.53
CA ARG A 43 4.15 9.25 0.17
C ARG A 43 3.91 9.49 -1.32
N ARG A 44 4.62 10.45 -1.94
CA ARG A 44 4.46 10.78 -3.37
C ARG A 44 5.04 9.70 -4.28
N ARG A 45 6.11 9.01 -3.87
CA ARG A 45 6.74 7.92 -4.62
C ARG A 45 5.77 6.75 -4.80
N VAL A 46 5.05 6.36 -3.75
CA VAL A 46 4.01 5.31 -3.82
C VAL A 46 2.93 5.71 -4.83
N GLN A 47 2.42 6.94 -4.74
CA GLN A 47 1.43 7.48 -5.69
C GLN A 47 1.93 7.54 -7.14
N HIS A 48 3.21 7.89 -7.35
CA HIS A 48 3.81 7.94 -8.68
C HIS A 48 4.11 6.55 -9.25
N ARG A 49 4.49 5.57 -8.42
CA ARG A 49 4.63 4.17 -8.85
C ARG A 49 3.30 3.58 -9.29
N LEU A 50 2.20 3.87 -8.58
CA LEU A 50 0.85 3.47 -8.97
C LEU A 50 0.43 4.03 -10.33
N ARG A 51 0.88 5.24 -10.70
CA ARG A 51 0.61 5.87 -12.00
C ARG A 51 1.53 5.42 -13.15
N ARG A 52 2.70 4.85 -12.84
CA ARG A 52 3.72 4.47 -13.84
C ARG A 52 3.85 2.97 -14.07
N GLN A 53 3.09 2.14 -13.37
CA GLN A 53 3.03 0.72 -13.71
C GLN A 53 2.31 0.56 -15.05
N VAL A 54 3.12 0.53 -16.11
CA VAL A 54 2.83 -0.22 -17.32
C VAL A 54 2.46 -1.63 -16.86
N PRO A 55 1.36 -2.22 -17.35
CA PRO A 55 1.01 -3.60 -17.00
C PRO A 55 2.25 -4.47 -17.23
N PRO A 56 2.65 -5.34 -16.28
CA PRO A 56 3.55 -6.41 -16.64
C PRO A 56 2.84 -7.19 -17.75
N ALA A 57 3.49 -7.33 -18.90
CA ALA A 57 2.96 -8.09 -20.03
C ALA A 57 2.70 -9.57 -19.69
N ASP A 58 3.10 -10.03 -18.49
CA ASP A 58 3.17 -11.43 -18.13
C ASP A 58 2.06 -11.92 -17.18
N LEU A 59 1.09 -11.09 -16.79
CA LEU A 59 -0.06 -11.58 -16.01
C LEU A 59 -1.18 -12.19 -16.87
N SER A 60 -0.94 -12.38 -18.17
CA SER A 60 -1.92 -12.91 -19.12
C SER A 60 -1.85 -14.43 -19.34
N ASP A 61 -0.81 -15.11 -18.85
CA ASP A 61 -0.60 -16.54 -19.11
C ASP A 61 -0.40 -17.34 -17.81
N GLY A 62 -1.51 -17.59 -17.11
CA GLY A 62 -1.56 -18.50 -15.95
C GLY A 62 -3.02 -18.73 -15.51
N PRO A 63 -3.38 -19.92 -15.01
CA PRO A 63 -4.76 -20.32 -14.76
C PRO A 63 -5.42 -19.33 -13.79
N ASP A 64 -6.40 -18.59 -14.30
CA ASP A 64 -7.33 -17.66 -13.65
C ASP A 64 -6.91 -17.15 -12.25
N ILE A 65 -5.70 -16.56 -12.16
CA ILE A 65 -5.11 -16.05 -10.90
C ILE A 65 -6.06 -15.03 -10.27
N ARG A 66 -6.81 -14.32 -11.11
CA ARG A 66 -7.87 -13.42 -10.71
C ARG A 66 -9.00 -14.14 -9.97
N ALA A 67 -9.52 -15.24 -10.52
CA ALA A 67 -10.56 -16.03 -9.86
C ALA A 67 -10.07 -16.62 -8.54
N LEU A 68 -8.83 -17.12 -8.51
CA LEU A 68 -8.20 -17.61 -7.28
C LEU A 68 -8.06 -16.51 -6.21
N ALA A 69 -7.55 -15.34 -6.59
CA ALA A 69 -7.39 -14.22 -5.68
C ALA A 69 -8.75 -13.70 -5.16
N LEU A 70 -9.79 -13.71 -6.01
CA LEU A 70 -11.15 -13.35 -5.59
C LEU A 70 -11.72 -14.34 -4.58
N ASP A 71 -11.53 -15.64 -4.80
CA ASP A 71 -11.98 -16.70 -3.89
C ASP A 71 -11.28 -16.61 -2.53
N LEU A 72 -9.96 -16.47 -2.55
CA LEU A 72 -9.15 -16.30 -1.34
C LEU A 72 -9.56 -15.05 -0.54
N LEU A 73 -9.87 -13.95 -1.22
CA LEU A 73 -10.31 -12.72 -0.53
C LEU A 73 -11.66 -12.88 0.16
N GLN A 74 -12.53 -13.81 -0.24
CA GLN A 74 -13.83 -13.99 0.42
C GLN A 74 -13.67 -14.40 1.89
N HIS A 75 -12.61 -15.13 2.20
CA HIS A 75 -12.42 -15.77 3.51
C HIS A 75 -11.21 -15.22 4.28
N ASN A 76 -10.31 -14.50 3.63
CA ASN A 76 -9.03 -14.09 4.22
C ASN A 76 -8.79 -12.57 4.10
N GLY A 77 -7.88 -12.05 4.93
CA GLY A 77 -7.40 -10.68 4.84
C GLY A 77 -6.49 -10.46 3.63
N LEU A 78 -6.23 -9.20 3.28
CA LEU A 78 -5.39 -8.88 2.13
C LEU A 78 -3.96 -9.44 2.25
N GLU A 79 -3.39 -9.40 3.45
CA GLU A 79 -2.05 -9.95 3.75
C GLU A 79 -2.03 -11.46 3.61
N ASP A 80 -2.98 -12.16 4.25
CA ASP A 80 -3.12 -13.61 4.15
C ASP A 80 -3.24 -14.09 2.69
N VAL A 81 -3.93 -13.32 1.83
CA VAL A 81 -4.04 -13.64 0.40
C VAL A 81 -2.70 -13.48 -0.31
N LEU A 82 -1.94 -12.42 -0.02
CA LEU A 82 -0.61 -12.23 -0.60
C LEU A 82 0.34 -13.36 -0.17
N ASP A 83 0.33 -13.70 1.12
CA ASP A 83 1.14 -14.78 1.67
C ASP A 83 0.72 -16.13 1.08
N THR A 84 -0.57 -16.39 0.95
CA THR A 84 -1.08 -17.63 0.34
C THR A 84 -0.69 -17.75 -1.13
N LEU A 85 -0.76 -16.65 -1.89
CA LEU A 85 -0.35 -16.62 -3.30
C LEU A 85 1.15 -16.84 -3.46
N LEU A 86 1.97 -16.30 -2.55
CA LEU A 86 3.40 -16.53 -2.54
C LEU A 86 3.74 -17.97 -2.13
N ASP A 87 3.24 -18.43 -1.00
CA ASP A 87 3.63 -19.69 -0.38
C ASP A 87 3.08 -20.92 -1.12
N ARG A 88 1.81 -20.87 -1.54
CA ARG A 88 1.14 -22.04 -2.15
C ARG A 88 1.23 -22.06 -3.67
N HIS A 89 1.33 -20.89 -4.29
CA HIS A 89 1.29 -20.75 -5.74
C HIS A 89 2.59 -20.19 -6.33
N GLY A 90 3.55 -19.75 -5.50
CA GLY A 90 4.81 -19.17 -5.97
C GLY A 90 4.65 -17.80 -6.64
N ILE A 91 3.51 -17.13 -6.42
CA ILE A 91 3.15 -15.89 -7.10
C ILE A 91 3.49 -14.70 -6.19
N ASP A 92 4.59 -14.02 -6.50
CA ASP A 92 4.96 -12.76 -5.84
C ASP A 92 4.13 -11.58 -6.39
N LEU A 93 3.10 -11.20 -5.63
CA LEU A 93 2.27 -10.05 -5.89
C LEU A 93 2.44 -9.00 -4.80
N SER A 94 2.53 -7.74 -5.21
CA SER A 94 2.41 -6.62 -4.29
C SER A 94 0.95 -6.23 -4.12
N LEU A 95 0.58 -5.64 -2.98
CA LEU A 95 -0.77 -5.17 -2.69
C LEU A 95 -1.37 -4.32 -3.82
N PRO A 96 -0.64 -3.37 -4.46
CA PRO A 96 -1.14 -2.67 -5.64
C PRO A 96 -1.51 -3.56 -6.83
N LYS A 97 -0.71 -4.60 -7.10
CA LYS A 97 -0.97 -5.55 -8.19
C LYS A 97 -2.19 -6.40 -7.88
N LEU A 98 -2.34 -6.83 -6.62
CA LEU A 98 -3.53 -7.55 -6.16
C LEU A 98 -4.79 -6.70 -6.36
N ILE A 99 -4.78 -5.44 -5.92
CA ILE A 99 -5.91 -4.51 -6.09
C ILE A 99 -6.26 -4.33 -7.57
N HIS A 100 -5.26 -4.22 -8.44
CA HIS A 100 -5.49 -4.11 -9.88
C HIS A 100 -6.13 -5.38 -10.45
N LEU A 101 -5.69 -6.55 -10.00
CA LEU A 101 -6.17 -7.86 -10.43
C LEU A 101 -7.62 -8.11 -10.01
N VAL A 102 -7.96 -7.88 -8.74
CA VAL A 102 -9.28 -8.18 -8.17
C VAL A 102 -10.29 -7.05 -8.40
N GLY A 103 -9.78 -5.84 -8.65
CA GLY A 103 -10.58 -4.64 -8.83
C GLY A 103 -10.94 -3.94 -7.52
N LYS A 104 -11.39 -2.69 -7.67
CA LYS A 104 -11.68 -1.78 -6.56
C LYS A 104 -12.78 -2.32 -5.62
N GLU A 105 -13.81 -2.96 -6.15
CA GLU A 105 -14.94 -3.45 -5.35
C GLU A 105 -14.54 -4.58 -4.40
N ALA A 106 -13.76 -5.55 -4.90
CA ALA A 106 -13.25 -6.65 -4.09
C ALA A 106 -12.32 -6.15 -2.98
N TYR A 107 -11.46 -5.18 -3.29
CA TYR A 107 -10.59 -4.52 -2.31
C TYR A 107 -11.38 -3.80 -1.21
N ILE A 108 -12.40 -3.02 -1.59
CA ILE A 108 -13.27 -2.35 -0.62
C ILE A 108 -14.00 -3.37 0.25
N GLY A 109 -14.52 -4.45 -0.34
CA GLY A 109 -15.19 -5.54 0.38
C GLY A 109 -14.28 -6.21 1.41
N ALA A 110 -13.02 -6.45 1.05
CA ALA A 110 -12.03 -7.02 1.98
C ALA A 110 -11.75 -6.07 3.15
N LEU A 111 -11.50 -4.78 2.87
CA LEU A 111 -11.29 -3.77 3.92
C LEU A 111 -12.51 -3.60 4.83
N LYS A 112 -13.73 -3.69 4.28
CA LYS A 112 -14.96 -3.62 5.07
C LYS A 112 -15.04 -4.77 6.09
N ARG A 113 -14.77 -6.00 5.65
CA ARG A 113 -14.75 -7.17 6.54
C ARG A 113 -13.69 -7.04 7.62
N GLU A 114 -12.49 -6.62 7.24
CA GLU A 114 -11.40 -6.46 8.17
C GLU A 114 -11.68 -5.35 9.19
N ALA A 115 -12.20 -4.20 8.76
CA ALA A 115 -12.62 -3.15 9.69
C ALA A 115 -13.68 -3.66 10.67
N ALA A 116 -14.67 -4.43 10.20
CA ALA A 116 -15.68 -5.03 11.07
C ALA A 116 -15.08 -5.99 12.11
N GLN A 117 -14.10 -6.81 11.71
CA GLN A 117 -13.39 -7.71 12.63
C GLN A 117 -12.54 -6.94 13.66
N LEU A 118 -11.81 -5.90 13.24
CA LEU A 118 -11.01 -5.08 14.15
C LEU A 118 -11.89 -4.32 15.15
N LEU A 119 -13.03 -3.79 14.70
CA LEU A 119 -14.01 -3.13 15.57
C LEU A 119 -14.64 -4.11 16.58
N ALA A 120 -14.93 -5.35 16.17
CA ALA A 120 -15.41 -6.38 17.07
C ALA A 120 -14.38 -6.71 18.18
N ASN A 121 -13.10 -6.51 17.89
CA ASN A 121 -12.00 -6.64 18.86
C ASN A 121 -11.68 -5.34 19.62
N ALA A 122 -12.62 -4.39 19.66
CA ALA A 122 -12.51 -3.11 20.35
C ALA A 122 -11.36 -2.20 19.88
N ILE A 123 -10.87 -2.38 18.64
CA ILE A 123 -9.88 -1.49 18.04
C ILE A 123 -10.61 -0.26 17.48
N SER A 124 -10.18 0.95 17.87
CA SER A 124 -10.83 2.19 17.46
C SER A 124 -10.59 2.54 15.99
N TYR A 125 -11.46 3.36 15.39
CA TYR A 125 -11.27 3.85 14.01
C TYR A 125 -9.92 4.54 13.79
N GLU A 126 -9.40 5.22 14.82
CA GLU A 126 -8.09 5.85 14.77
C GLU A 126 -6.96 4.83 14.74
N GLN A 127 -7.05 3.79 15.57
CA GLN A 127 -6.08 2.70 15.58
C GLN A 127 -6.11 1.92 14.26
N ILE A 128 -7.29 1.66 13.68
CA ILE A 128 -7.42 1.01 12.36
C ILE A 128 -6.79 1.88 11.26
N ALA A 129 -7.05 3.19 11.28
CA ALA A 129 -6.47 4.11 10.30
C ALA A 129 -4.93 4.14 10.39
N ASN A 130 -4.38 4.18 11.61
CA ASN A 130 -2.94 4.15 11.82
C ASN A 130 -2.34 2.81 11.36
N LEU A 131 -2.95 1.69 11.76
CA LEU A 131 -2.53 0.35 11.33
C LEU A 131 -2.47 0.25 9.81
N TRP A 132 -3.53 0.64 9.12
CA TRP A 132 -3.58 0.58 7.66
C TRP A 132 -2.60 1.55 6.98
N ASN A 133 -2.28 2.68 7.60
CA ASN A 133 -1.24 3.58 7.12
C ASN A 133 0.16 3.00 7.32
N ASP A 134 0.42 2.35 8.45
CA ASP A 134 1.70 1.69 8.75
C ASP A 134 1.95 0.51 7.80
N LEU A 135 0.87 -0.15 7.35
CA LEU A 135 0.88 -1.20 6.34
C LEU A 135 0.89 -0.65 4.90
N ASP A 136 1.09 0.66 4.72
CA ASP A 136 1.12 1.36 3.42
C ASP A 136 -0.12 1.06 2.54
N ARG A 137 -1.28 0.83 3.15
CA ARG A 137 -2.50 0.45 2.42
C ARG A 137 -3.09 1.65 1.67
N PRO A 138 -3.42 1.51 0.37
CA PRO A 138 -4.02 2.60 -0.40
C PRO A 138 -5.37 3.04 0.16
N ALA A 139 -5.48 4.32 0.55
CA ALA A 139 -6.72 4.91 1.03
C ALA A 139 -7.72 5.21 -0.10
N LEU A 140 -9.00 5.16 0.24
CA LEU A 140 -10.08 5.44 -0.71
C LEU A 140 -10.33 6.96 -0.81
N GLY A 141 -9.92 7.57 -1.93
CA GLY A 141 -10.23 8.96 -2.23
C GLY A 141 -9.40 10.00 -1.46
N GLY A 142 -8.35 9.57 -0.75
CA GLY A 142 -7.46 10.45 0.01
C GLY A 142 -6.02 9.94 0.02
N PRO A 143 -5.07 10.75 0.53
CA PRO A 143 -3.65 10.38 0.59
C PRO A 143 -3.30 9.38 1.71
N SER A 144 -4.16 9.23 2.72
CA SER A 144 -3.99 8.33 3.87
C SER A 144 -5.34 7.96 4.47
N TRP A 145 -5.38 6.89 5.24
CA TRP A 145 -6.54 6.55 6.06
C TRP A 145 -6.68 7.56 7.20
N SER A 146 -7.91 7.98 7.43
CA SER A 146 -8.33 8.82 8.55
C SER A 146 -9.43 8.08 9.32
N PRO A 147 -9.64 8.39 10.62
CA PRO A 147 -10.73 7.78 11.39
C PRO A 147 -12.08 7.92 10.68
N ARG A 148 -12.31 9.08 10.03
CA ARG A 148 -13.52 9.36 9.25
C ARG A 148 -13.64 8.49 8.00
N SER A 149 -12.56 8.25 7.26
CA SER A 149 -12.62 7.39 6.07
C SER A 149 -12.81 5.93 6.44
N VAL A 150 -12.26 5.49 7.57
CA VAL A 150 -12.52 4.14 8.12
C VAL A 150 -13.97 4.03 8.58
N SER A 151 -14.51 5.04 9.28
CA SER A 151 -15.91 5.00 9.73
C SER A 151 -16.91 4.98 8.57
N VAL A 152 -16.65 5.73 7.49
CA VAL A 152 -17.48 5.72 6.26
C VAL A 152 -17.37 4.39 5.51
N LEU A 153 -16.23 3.70 5.63
CA LEU A 153 -16.06 2.38 5.05
C LEU A 153 -16.81 1.32 5.86
N ALA A 154 -16.71 1.37 7.19
CA ALA A 154 -17.28 0.41 8.12
C ALA A 154 -18.80 0.55 8.33
N SER A 155 -19.38 1.69 7.95
CA SER A 155 -20.84 1.89 7.85
C SER A 155 -21.46 1.13 6.68
#